data_AF-A0A8T1PCC3-F1
#
_entry.id   AF-A0A8T1PCC3-F1
#
_cell.length_a   1.000
_cell.length_b   1.000
_cell.length_c   1.000
_cell.angle_alpha   90.00
_cell.angle_beta   90.00
_cell.angle_gamma   90.00
#
_symmetry.space_group_name_H-M   'P 1'
#
loop_
_entity.id
_entity.type
_entity.pdbx_description
1 polymer ?
#
loop_
_entity_poly.entity_id
_entity_poly.type
_entity_poly.pdbx_seq_one_letter_code
_entity_poly.pdbx_strand_id
1 'polypeptide(L)'
;MRRSPQRSGHEGTKFVLVMAMEKCSYDPREDFRESMVEMIIANRIQEPKDLCSLLNYYISMNSEEYHGIILEIFHEVCTHLFLFRKCN
;
A
#
# COMPACT_ATOMS: atom_id res chain seq x y z
N MET A 1 -58.41 25.83 -18.50
CA MET A 1 -57.72 24.60 -18.97
C MET A 1 -56.94 24.96 -20.23
N ARG A 2 -55.63 24.73 -20.45
CA ARG A 2 -54.56 23.97 -19.77
C ARG A 2 -53.22 24.71 -19.96
N ARG A 3 -52.31 24.54 -18.99
CA ARG A 3 -50.91 25.00 -18.96
C ARG A 3 -50.05 24.20 -19.94
N SER A 4 -48.94 24.77 -20.43
CA SER A 4 -47.62 24.10 -20.54
C SER A 4 -46.52 25.08 -21.04
N PRO A 5 -45.49 25.37 -20.23
CA PRO A 5 -44.18 25.80 -20.73
C PRO A 5 -43.26 24.58 -20.91
N GLN A 6 -42.60 24.44 -22.06
CA GLN A 6 -41.58 23.40 -22.25
C GLN A 6 -40.24 23.86 -21.66
N ARG A 7 -39.84 23.11 -20.62
CA ARG A 7 -38.51 22.56 -20.31
C ARG A 7 -37.39 23.08 -21.21
N SER A 8 -36.27 23.56 -20.67
CA SER A 8 -35.34 22.67 -19.97
C SER A 8 -34.38 23.49 -19.10
N GLY A 9 -34.31 23.12 -17.82
CA GLY A 9 -33.19 23.50 -16.98
C GLY A 9 -31.93 22.82 -17.51
N HIS A 10 -30.90 23.60 -17.80
CA HIS A 10 -29.55 23.14 -17.56
C HIS A 10 -29.12 23.76 -16.23
N GLU A 11 -29.56 23.10 -15.17
CA GLU A 11 -28.77 23.05 -13.95
C GLU A 11 -27.43 22.49 -14.38
N GLY A 12 -26.48 23.38 -14.65
CA GLY A 12 -25.13 23.01 -15.01
C GLY A 12 -24.61 22.21 -13.85
N THR A 13 -24.59 20.88 -14.00
CA THR A 13 -23.95 19.95 -13.10
C THR A 13 -22.58 20.54 -12.83
N LYS A 14 -22.38 21.07 -11.62
CA LYS A 14 -21.06 21.43 -11.16
C LYS A 14 -20.35 20.09 -11.12
N PHE A 15 -19.59 19.80 -12.17
CA PHE A 15 -18.67 18.70 -12.19
C PHE A 15 -17.78 18.92 -10.98
N VAL A 16 -18.03 18.14 -9.93
CA VAL A 16 -17.09 18.00 -8.85
C VAL A 16 -15.87 17.41 -9.52
N LEU A 17 -14.89 18.26 -9.81
CA LEU A 17 -13.56 17.81 -10.12
C LEU A 17 -13.14 17.00 -8.90
N VAL A 18 -13.15 15.68 -9.04
CA VAL A 18 -12.63 14.79 -8.02
C VAL A 18 -11.13 15.08 -8.00
N MET A 19 -10.71 15.92 -7.07
CA MET A 19 -9.30 16.13 -6.81
C MET A 19 -8.75 14.77 -6.37
N ALA A 20 -7.83 14.22 -7.16
CA ALA A 20 -6.93 13.20 -6.65
C ALA A 20 -6.14 13.87 -5.52
N MET A 21 -6.56 13.64 -4.28
CA MET A 21 -5.82 14.05 -3.11
C MET A 21 -4.60 13.15 -3.03
N GLU A 22 -3.53 13.50 -3.74
CA GLU A 22 -2.20 13.01 -3.41
C GLU A 22 -1.73 13.80 -2.18
N LYS A 23 -2.28 13.44 -1.03
CA LYS A 23 -1.82 13.91 0.28
C LYS A 23 -1.51 12.71 1.16
N CYS A 24 -0.45 12.01 0.79
CA CYS A 24 0.57 11.49 1.69
C CYS A 24 1.88 11.65 0.89
N SER A 25 2.98 12.08 1.50
CA SER A 25 4.27 11.92 0.83
C SER A 25 4.39 10.44 0.47
N TYR A 26 4.64 10.13 -0.80
CA TYR A 26 4.93 8.76 -1.18
C TYR A 26 6.28 8.41 -0.57
N ASP A 27 6.25 7.71 0.56
CA ASP A 27 7.41 7.23 1.28
C ASP A 27 7.51 5.72 1.04
N PRO A 28 8.19 5.28 -0.04
CA PRO A 28 8.27 3.85 -0.39
C PRO A 28 8.83 3.01 0.76
N ARG A 29 9.59 3.63 1.68
CA ARG A 29 10.07 2.99 2.89
C ARG A 29 8.93 2.54 3.80
N GLU A 30 7.99 3.44 4.09
CA GLU A 30 6.90 3.16 5.00
C GLU A 30 5.92 2.18 4.34
N ASP A 31 5.58 2.39 3.07
CA ASP A 31 4.72 1.49 2.29
C ASP A 31 5.22 0.05 2.28
N PHE A 32 6.50 -0.18 1.95
CA PHE A 32 7.06 -1.54 1.96
C PHE A 32 7.08 -2.12 3.37
N ARG A 33 7.38 -1.31 4.40
CA ARG A 33 7.40 -1.78 5.78
C ARG A 33 6.02 -2.24 6.23
N GLU A 34 5.00 -1.40 6.07
CA GLU A 34 3.63 -1.71 6.48
C GLU A 34 3.12 -2.95 5.73
N SER A 35 3.34 -2.99 4.41
CA SER A 35 2.93 -4.13 3.58
C SER A 35 3.64 -5.44 3.96
N MET A 36 4.94 -5.41 4.27
CA MET A 36 5.68 -6.60 4.72
C MET A 36 5.21 -7.09 6.09
N VAL A 37 4.98 -6.18 7.05
CA VAL A 37 4.48 -6.53 8.38
C VAL A 37 3.09 -7.16 8.27
N GLU A 38 2.18 -6.54 7.53
CA GLU A 38 0.84 -7.06 7.27
C GLU A 38 0.91 -8.44 6.62
N MET A 39 1.75 -8.62 5.59
CA MET A 39 1.92 -9.92 4.92
C MET A 39 2.42 -11.02 5.85
N ILE A 40 3.41 -10.72 6.70
CA ILE A 40 3.98 -11.69 7.63
C ILE A 40 2.94 -12.08 8.69
N ILE A 41 2.22 -11.12 9.27
CA ILE A 41 1.24 -11.36 10.32
C ILE A 41 0.00 -12.07 9.77
N ALA A 42 -0.57 -11.56 8.67
CA ALA A 42 -1.80 -12.09 8.09
C ALA A 42 -1.63 -13.52 7.59
N ASN A 43 -0.49 -13.83 6.96
CA ASN A 43 -0.19 -15.18 6.46
C ASN A 43 0.52 -16.07 7.49
N ARG A 44 0.78 -15.56 8.71
CA ARG A 44 1.50 -16.27 9.78
C ARG A 44 2.83 -16.85 9.31
N ILE A 45 3.57 -16.07 8.53
CA ILE A 45 4.88 -16.46 8.04
C ILE A 45 5.84 -16.52 9.23
N GLN A 46 6.40 -17.71 9.50
CA GLN A 46 7.35 -17.93 10.59
C GLN A 46 8.60 -18.69 10.15
N GLU A 47 8.51 -19.45 9.05
CA GLU A 47 9.65 -20.22 8.56
C GLU A 47 10.56 -19.36 7.68
N PRO A 48 11.89 -19.55 7.77
CA PRO A 48 12.86 -18.83 6.93
C PRO A 48 12.59 -18.99 5.43
N LYS A 49 12.08 -20.15 5.01
CA LYS A 49 11.77 -20.43 3.60
C LYS A 49 10.67 -19.51 3.08
N ASP A 50 9.60 -19.33 3.85
CA ASP A 50 8.47 -18.47 3.46
C ASP A 50 8.84 -16.99 3.50
N LEU A 51 9.69 -16.58 4.45
CA LEU A 51 10.30 -15.24 4.46
C LEU A 51 11.15 -14.98 3.21
N CYS A 52 11.97 -15.95 2.78
CA CYS A 52 12.73 -15.86 1.53
C CYS A 52 11.81 -15.78 0.31
N SER A 53 10.72 -16.55 0.27
CA SER A 53 9.71 -16.48 -0.80
C SER A 53 9.05 -15.10 -0.85
N LEU A 54 8.70 -14.52 0.31
CA LEU A 54 8.15 -13.17 0.39
C LEU A 54 9.14 -12.13 -0.15
N LEU A 55 10.41 -12.19 0.27
CA LEU A 55 11.44 -11.29 -0.23
C LEU A 55 11.61 -11.40 -1.75
N ASN A 56 11.70 -12.63 -2.28
CA ASN A 56 11.81 -12.86 -3.72
C ASN A 56 10.61 -12.30 -4.48
N TYR A 57 9.41 -12.38 -3.92
CA TYR A 57 8.22 -11.77 -4.51
C TYR A 57 8.38 -10.25 -4.63
N TYR A 58 8.82 -9.55 -3.58
CA TYR A 58 9.07 -8.11 -3.65
C TYR A 58 10.17 -7.75 -4.65
N ILE A 59 11.29 -8.48 -4.65
CA ILE A 59 12.40 -8.24 -5.59
C ILE A 59 11.96 -8.46 -7.05
N SER A 60 11.16 -9.49 -7.33
CA SER A 60 10.69 -9.78 -8.69
C SER A 60 9.64 -8.79 -9.18
N MET A 61 8.86 -8.18 -8.29
CA MET A 61 7.77 -7.26 -8.63
C MET A 61 8.22 -5.81 -8.77
N ASN A 62 9.42 -5.47 -8.29
CA ASN A 62 9.91 -4.10 -8.23
C ASN A 62 11.22 -3.93 -9.02
N SER A 63 11.40 -2.73 -9.57
CA SER A 63 12.65 -2.35 -10.26
C SER A 63 13.87 -2.42 -9.32
N GLU A 64 15.05 -2.64 -9.90
CA GLU A 64 16.32 -2.75 -9.16
C GLU A 64 16.63 -1.54 -8.27
N GLU A 65 16.12 -0.35 -8.61
CA GLU A 65 16.23 0.86 -7.78
C GLU A 65 15.64 0.70 -6.38
N TYR A 66 14.63 -0.18 -6.22
CA TYR A 66 14.00 -0.46 -4.94
C TYR A 66 14.62 -1.64 -4.20
N HIS A 67 15.47 -2.45 -4.84
CA HIS A 67 15.98 -3.66 -4.22
C HIS A 67 16.79 -3.38 -2.95
N GLY A 68 17.58 -2.29 -2.96
CA GLY A 68 18.33 -1.86 -1.77
C GLY A 68 17.40 -1.57 -0.58
N ILE A 69 16.38 -0.71 -0.80
CA ILE A 69 15.45 -0.32 0.27
C ILE A 69 14.57 -1.50 0.72
N ILE A 70 14.16 -2.38 -0.19
CA ILE A 70 13.41 -3.61 0.10
C ILE A 70 14.22 -4.52 1.03
N LEU A 71 15.51 -4.74 0.75
CA LEU A 71 16.38 -5.57 1.58
C LEU A 71 16.58 -4.99 2.98
N GLU A 72 16.79 -3.68 3.08
CA GLU A 72 16.93 -2.98 4.37
C GLU A 72 15.67 -3.11 5.23
N ILE A 73 14.50 -2.89 4.64
CA ILE A 73 13.21 -2.99 5.34
C ILE A 73 12.93 -4.43 5.73
N PHE A 74 13.18 -5.39 4.84
CA PHE A 74 12.99 -6.80 5.14
C PHE A 74 13.81 -7.22 6.35
N HIS A 75 15.08 -6.81 6.43
CA HIS A 75 15.92 -7.06 7.59
C HIS A 75 15.38 -6.38 8.87
N GLU A 76 14.95 -5.12 8.77
CA GLU A 76 14.37 -4.38 9.89
C GLU A 76 13.10 -5.06 10.43
N VAL A 77 12.16 -5.40 9.56
CA VAL A 77 10.90 -6.08 9.90
C VAL A 77 11.17 -7.45 10.52
N CYS A 78 12.05 -8.25 9.93
CA CYS A 78 12.41 -9.56 10.49
C CYS A 78 13.05 -9.43 11.88
N THR A 79 13.94 -8.46 12.05
CA THR A 79 14.57 -8.19 13.36
C THR A 79 13.50 -7.79 14.38
N HIS A 80 12.62 -6.86 14.04
CA HIS A 80 11.54 -6.38 14.90
C HIS A 80 10.57 -7.49 15.31
N LEU A 81 10.16 -8.33 14.37
CA LEU A 81 9.15 -9.37 14.61
C LEU A 81 9.72 -10.64 15.26
N PHE A 82 10.93 -11.07 14.91
CA PHE A 82 11.45 -12.38 15.33
C PHE A 82 12.60 -12.31 16.34
N LEU A 83 13.43 -11.26 16.31
CA LEU A 83 14.60 -11.15 17.20
C LEU A 83 14.28 -10.39 18.49
N PHE A 84 13.51 -9.30 18.43
CA PHE A 84 13.11 -8.55 19.63
C PHE A 84 12.04 -9.27 20.48
N ARG A 85 11.27 -10.19 19.89
CA ARG A 85 10.29 -11.01 20.63
C ARG A 85 10.92 -12.09 21.50
N LYS A 86 12.22 -12.37 21.36
CA LYS A 86 12.89 -13.52 22.01
C LYS A 86 13.41 -13.24 23.43
N CYS A 87 13.19 -12.03 23.96
CA CYS A 87 13.62 -11.62 25.32
C CYS A 87 12.50 -11.61 26.37
N ASN A 88 11.46 -12.45 26.25
CA ASN A 88 10.45 -12.61 27.30
C ASN A 88 10.11 -14.09 27.54
#